data_AF-A0A4S1FS86-F1
#
_entry.id   AF-A0A4S1FS86-F1
#
_cell.length_a   1.000
_cell.length_b   1.000
_cell.length_c   1.000
_cell.angle_alpha   90.00
_cell.angle_beta   90.00
_cell.angle_gamma   90.00
#
_symmetry.space_group_name_H-M   'P 1'
#
loop_
_entity.id
_entity.type
_entity.pdbx_description
1 polymer ?
#
loop_
_entity_poly.entity_id
_entity_poly.type
_entity_poly.pdbx_seq_one_letter_code
_entity_poly.pdbx_strand_id
1 'polypeptide(L)'
;MALGKMVLGGCVGVIALLAFSMSAEAKRARCFTTDDGYFSCYYRAIASDGSFRISAPGYPTYVLEIDGPGFAYGYVNFGRRNVSLPGQFVRSRDDGACWNNPQTNTKLCAW
;
A
#
# COMPACT_ATOMS: atom_id res chain seq x y z
N MET A 1 51.20 13.80 -47.76
CA MET A 1 51.15 12.37 -47.36
C MET A 1 50.41 12.26 -46.05
N ALA A 2 49.21 11.64 -46.06
CA ALA A 2 48.57 10.90 -44.98
C ALA A 2 47.14 10.58 -45.46
N LEU A 3 47.01 9.42 -46.10
CA LEU A 3 45.76 8.87 -46.64
C LEU A 3 45.18 7.92 -45.59
N GLY A 4 44.11 8.34 -44.91
CA GLY A 4 43.33 7.49 -44.00
C GLY A 4 42.10 6.93 -44.73
N LYS A 5 42.05 5.61 -44.86
CA LYS A 5 41.11 4.84 -45.69
C LYS A 5 39.68 4.81 -45.12
N MET A 6 38.71 4.89 -46.03
CA MET A 6 37.28 4.66 -45.87
C MET A 6 36.95 3.31 -45.20
N VAL A 7 35.89 3.29 -44.39
CA VAL A 7 34.87 2.20 -44.42
C VAL A 7 33.49 2.84 -44.21
N LEU A 8 32.71 2.92 -45.29
CA LEU A 8 31.25 2.97 -45.24
C LEU A 8 30.74 1.59 -44.84
N GLY A 9 29.78 1.51 -43.92
CA GLY A 9 29.03 0.28 -43.70
C GLY A 9 27.90 0.47 -42.68
N GLY A 10 26.69 0.05 -43.06
CA GLY A 10 25.67 -0.34 -42.07
C GLY A 10 24.34 0.38 -42.17
N CYS A 11 23.47 -0.16 -43.01
CA CYS A 11 22.07 0.18 -43.21
C CYS A 11 21.16 -0.17 -42.00
N VAL A 12 19.95 0.39 -41.98
CA VAL A 12 18.71 -0.09 -41.32
C VAL A 12 18.40 0.34 -39.86
N GLY A 13 17.47 1.30 -39.75
CA GLY A 13 16.20 1.17 -39.01
C GLY A 13 16.23 0.97 -37.50
N VAL A 14 16.10 2.06 -36.73
CA VAL A 14 15.68 1.97 -35.32
C VAL A 14 14.16 2.16 -35.25
N ILE A 15 13.51 1.02 -35.07
CA ILE A 15 12.09 0.81 -34.83
C ILE A 15 11.63 1.60 -33.60
N ALA A 16 10.50 2.30 -33.73
CA ALA A 16 9.82 3.00 -32.65
C ALA A 16 9.56 2.05 -31.47
N LEU A 17 10.27 2.28 -30.35
CA LEU A 17 10.00 1.65 -29.06
C LEU A 17 8.70 2.25 -28.49
N LEU A 18 7.56 1.76 -28.97
CA LEU A 18 6.29 1.91 -28.27
C LEU A 18 6.38 1.09 -26.99
N ALA A 19 6.87 1.73 -25.94
CA ALA A 19 6.91 1.19 -24.59
C ALA A 19 5.48 0.82 -24.17
N PHE A 20 5.19 -0.47 -24.19
CA PHE A 20 4.05 -1.07 -23.51
C PHE A 20 4.18 -0.73 -22.02
N SER A 21 3.57 0.39 -21.64
CA SER A 21 3.43 0.84 -20.27
C SER A 21 2.41 -0.06 -19.59
N MET A 22 2.78 -1.31 -19.34
CA MET A 22 2.02 -2.21 -18.48
C MET A 22 1.96 -1.52 -17.12
N SER A 23 0.78 -1.02 -16.76
CA SER A 23 0.55 -0.53 -15.40
C SER A 23 0.82 -1.71 -14.48
N ALA A 24 1.85 -1.62 -13.65
CA ALA A 24 2.08 -2.60 -12.62
C ALA A 24 0.92 -2.50 -11.61
N GLU A 25 -0.13 -3.29 -11.81
CA GLU A 25 -1.19 -3.47 -10.83
C GLU A 25 -0.58 -4.28 -9.68
N ALA A 26 -0.14 -3.59 -8.64
CA ALA A 26 0.32 -4.24 -7.43
C ALA A 26 -0.77 -5.20 -6.95
N LYS A 27 -0.38 -6.44 -6.65
CA LYS A 27 -1.28 -7.46 -6.12
C LYS A 27 -2.10 -6.87 -4.98
N ARG A 28 -3.43 -6.99 -5.05
CA ARG A 28 -4.30 -6.50 -3.96
C ARG A 28 -3.88 -7.14 -2.64
N ALA A 29 -3.80 -6.32 -1.63
CA ALA A 29 -3.52 -6.76 -0.28
C ALA A 29 -4.66 -7.66 0.22
N ARG A 30 -4.33 -8.55 1.15
CA ARG A 30 -5.33 -9.23 1.98
C ARG A 30 -5.42 -8.48 3.29
N CYS A 31 -6.63 -8.12 3.70
CA CYS A 31 -6.87 -7.44 4.96
C CYS A 31 -7.70 -8.31 5.90
N PHE A 32 -7.63 -7.96 7.18
CA PHE A 32 -8.51 -8.48 8.21
C PHE A 32 -8.93 -7.35 9.16
N THR A 33 -10.21 -7.29 9.49
CA THR A 33 -10.70 -6.54 10.65
C THR A 33 -11.49 -7.50 11.56
N THR A 34 -11.55 -7.23 12.86
CA THR A 34 -12.40 -8.03 13.77
C THR A 34 -13.87 -8.03 13.32
N ASP A 35 -14.34 -6.91 12.78
CA ASP A 35 -15.75 -6.73 12.39
C ASP A 35 -16.08 -7.38 11.03
N ASP A 36 -15.15 -7.39 10.07
CA ASP A 36 -15.40 -7.83 8.69
C ASP A 36 -14.79 -9.20 8.35
N GLY A 37 -13.89 -9.72 9.20
CA GLY A 37 -13.09 -10.90 8.87
C GLY A 37 -12.07 -10.63 7.77
N TYR A 38 -11.75 -11.65 6.96
CA TYR A 38 -10.77 -11.54 5.87
C TYR A 38 -11.41 -11.02 4.59
N PHE A 39 -10.77 -10.06 3.93
CA PHE A 39 -11.23 -9.53 2.64
C PHE A 39 -10.07 -9.06 1.75
N SER A 40 -10.31 -9.00 0.44
CA SER A 40 -9.37 -8.38 -0.51
C SER A 40 -9.49 -6.86 -0.44
N CYS A 41 -8.37 -6.17 -0.30
CA CYS A 41 -8.34 -4.74 -0.03
C CYS A 41 -7.27 -4.01 -0.85
N TYR A 42 -7.42 -2.70 -0.93
CA TYR A 42 -6.39 -1.76 -1.36
C TYR A 42 -5.70 -1.20 -0.14
N TYR A 43 -4.44 -1.58 0.04
CA TYR A 43 -3.54 -0.97 1.02
C TYR A 43 -2.84 0.24 0.41
N ARG A 44 -2.75 1.33 1.16
CA ARG A 44 -1.94 2.50 0.81
C ARG A 44 -1.27 3.06 2.05
N ALA A 45 0.05 3.18 2.02
CA ALA A 45 0.77 4.00 2.99
C ALA A 45 0.40 5.48 2.77
N ILE A 46 0.10 6.18 3.86
CA ILE A 46 -0.33 7.59 3.84
C ILE A 46 0.68 8.54 4.49
N ALA A 47 1.66 8.00 5.23
CA ALA A 47 2.81 8.74 5.74
C ALA A 47 4.05 7.83 5.85
N SER A 48 5.22 8.44 6.07
CA SER A 48 6.52 7.75 6.12
C SER A 48 6.80 7.04 7.44
N ASP A 49 6.01 7.32 8.48
CA ASP A 49 6.08 6.67 9.79
C ASP A 49 5.49 5.25 9.79
N GLY A 50 4.81 4.86 8.70
CA GLY A 50 4.12 3.59 8.53
C GLY A 50 2.59 3.70 8.67
N SER A 51 2.05 4.91 8.83
CA SER A 51 0.61 5.15 8.79
C SER A 51 0.04 4.70 7.45
N PHE A 52 -1.14 4.09 7.50
CA PHE A 52 -1.74 3.49 6.32
C PHE A 52 -3.26 3.59 6.31
N ARG A 53 -3.80 3.34 5.12
CA ARG A 53 -5.24 3.19 4.89
C ARG A 53 -5.50 1.89 4.16
N ILE A 54 -6.54 1.18 4.57
CA ILE A 54 -7.13 0.06 3.84
C ILE A 54 -8.54 0.41 3.38
N SER A 55 -8.88 0.03 2.16
CA SER A 55 -10.19 0.26 1.57
C SER A 55 -10.58 -0.90 0.66
N ALA A 56 -11.87 -1.20 0.56
CA ALA A 56 -12.39 -2.20 -0.37
C ALA A 56 -13.83 -1.84 -0.77
N PRO A 57 -14.27 -2.15 -2.00
CA PRO A 57 -15.66 -1.93 -2.39
C PRO A 57 -16.61 -2.70 -1.46
N GLY A 58 -17.61 -2.00 -0.90
CA GLY A 58 -18.56 -2.57 0.06
C GLY A 58 -18.09 -2.61 1.52
N TYR A 59 -16.86 -2.18 1.80
CA TYR A 59 -16.30 -2.10 3.15
C TYR A 59 -16.04 -0.65 3.55
N PRO A 60 -16.08 -0.32 4.85
CA PRO A 60 -15.62 0.97 5.28
C PRO A 60 -14.10 1.11 5.09
N THR A 61 -13.63 2.34 5.04
CA THR A 61 -12.21 2.64 4.90
C THR A 61 -11.58 2.79 6.28
N TYR A 62 -10.64 1.93 6.62
CA TYR A 62 -9.91 2.03 7.89
C TYR A 62 -8.62 2.81 7.66
N VAL A 63 -8.35 3.76 8.54
CA VAL A 63 -7.11 4.52 8.58
C VAL A 63 -6.46 4.29 9.93
N LEU A 64 -5.16 4.01 9.91
CA LEU A 64 -4.35 3.87 11.10
C LEU A 64 -3.16 4.84 11.02
N GLU A 65 -3.08 5.73 12.00
CA GLU A 65 -2.06 6.78 12.10
C GLU A 65 -1.12 6.44 13.25
N ILE A 66 0.17 6.31 12.93
CA ILE A 66 1.20 5.93 13.90
C ILE A 66 1.55 7.14 14.75
N ASP A 67 1.40 6.97 16.07
CA ASP A 67 1.70 8.00 17.07
C ASP A 67 3.14 7.87 17.59
N GLY A 68 3.67 6.65 17.60
CA GLY A 68 5.04 6.37 18.00
C GLY A 68 5.41 4.89 17.78
N PRO A 69 6.65 4.49 18.14
CA PRO A 69 7.12 3.13 17.93
C PRO A 69 6.19 2.07 18.55
N GLY A 70 5.46 1.35 17.70
CA GLY A 70 4.55 0.29 18.12
C GLY A 70 3.16 0.75 18.58
N PHE A 71 2.83 2.03 18.45
CA PHE A 71 1.55 2.61 18.89
C PHE A 71 0.89 3.44 17.80
N ALA A 72 -0.43 3.34 17.68
CA ALA A 72 -1.21 4.04 16.66
C ALA A 72 -2.63 4.34 17.13
N TYR A 73 -3.29 5.28 16.46
CA TYR A 73 -4.72 5.52 16.60
C TYR A 73 -5.42 5.28 15.27
N GLY A 74 -6.67 4.81 15.33
CA GLY A 74 -7.43 4.45 14.16
C GLY A 74 -8.71 5.25 14.02
N TYR A 75 -9.19 5.38 12.79
CA TYR A 75 -10.55 5.82 12.51
C TYR A 75 -11.11 5.11 11.29
N VAL A 76 -12.44 5.09 11.22
CA VAL A 76 -13.20 4.55 10.11
C VAL A 76 -13.79 5.70 9.31
N ASN A 77 -13.53 5.73 8.01
CA ASN A 77 -14.11 6.66 7.06
C ASN A 77 -15.25 5.98 6.28
N PHE A 78 -16.46 6.53 6.41
CA PHE A 78 -17.67 6.12 5.69
C PHE A 78 -17.96 7.07 4.51
N GLY A 79 -16.91 7.53 3.83
CA GLY A 79 -16.98 8.51 2.73
C GLY A 79 -17.12 9.96 3.22
N ARG A 80 -18.21 10.28 3.91
CA ARG A 80 -18.50 11.66 4.37
C ARG A 80 -18.20 11.92 5.85
N ARG A 81 -17.94 10.86 6.61
CA ARG A 81 -17.77 10.93 8.06
C ARG A 81 -16.58 10.08 8.49
N ASN A 82 -15.75 10.65 9.34
CA ASN A 82 -14.73 9.93 10.10
C ASN A 82 -15.28 9.63 11.50
N VAL A 83 -15.09 8.39 11.95
CA VAL A 83 -15.42 7.95 13.30
C VAL A 83 -14.16 7.35 13.91
N SER A 84 -13.64 7.97 14.95
CA SER A 84 -12.47 7.46 15.67
C SER A 84 -12.77 6.08 16.25
N LEU A 85 -11.84 5.15 16.04
CA LEU A 85 -11.85 3.88 16.74
C LEU A 85 -11.45 4.14 18.20
N PRO A 86 -12.15 3.52 19.17
CA PRO A 86 -11.88 3.73 20.57
C PRO A 86 -10.50 3.20 20.96
N GLY A 87 -9.71 3.99 21.68
CA GLY A 87 -8.45 3.53 22.27
C GLY A 87 -7.26 3.44 21.33
N GLN A 88 -6.12 3.07 21.89
CA GLN A 88 -4.84 2.99 21.18
C GLN A 88 -4.60 1.58 20.64
N PHE A 89 -4.15 1.50 19.39
CA PHE A 89 -3.68 0.27 18.77
C PHE A 89 -2.20 0.06 19.09
N VAL A 90 -1.84 -1.20 19.34
CA VAL A 90 -0.48 -1.66 19.58
C VAL A 90 -0.08 -2.62 18.47
N ARG A 91 1.12 -2.45 17.92
CA ARG A 91 1.65 -3.33 16.88
C ARG A 91 1.82 -4.74 17.44
N SER A 92 1.27 -5.73 16.74
CA SER A 92 1.40 -7.13 17.13
C SER A 92 2.85 -7.60 17.05
N ARG A 93 3.28 -8.39 18.05
CA ARG A 93 4.60 -9.02 18.08
C ARG A 93 4.64 -10.33 17.29
N ASP A 94 3.50 -11.01 17.19
CA ASP A 94 3.39 -12.31 16.52
C ASP A 94 3.21 -12.16 15.01
N ASP A 95 2.61 -11.03 14.57
CA ASP A 95 2.42 -10.72 13.16
C ASP A 95 2.58 -9.21 12.90
N GLY A 96 3.67 -8.84 12.23
CA GLY A 96 4.00 -7.43 11.96
C GLY A 96 3.03 -6.70 11.02
N ALA A 97 2.12 -7.42 10.35
CA ALA A 97 1.06 -6.84 9.55
C ALA A 97 -0.15 -6.39 10.38
N CYS A 98 -0.24 -6.84 11.64
CA CYS A 98 -1.40 -6.66 12.50
C CYS A 98 -1.18 -5.60 13.59
N TRP A 99 -2.26 -4.88 13.86
CA TRP A 99 -2.39 -3.93 14.96
C TRP A 99 -3.58 -4.34 15.82
N ASN A 100 -3.36 -4.42 17.12
CA ASN A 100 -4.34 -4.89 18.09
C ASN A 100 -4.72 -3.75 19.02
N ASN A 101 -6.01 -3.58 19.28
CA ASN A 101 -6.50 -2.69 20.31
C ASN A 101 -6.82 -3.51 21.57
N PRO A 102 -6.00 -3.43 22.64
CA PRO A 102 -6.21 -4.25 23.84
C PRO A 102 -7.45 -3.81 24.64
N GLN A 103 -7.99 -2.61 24.41
CA GLN A 103 -9.15 -2.11 25.14
C GLN A 103 -10.46 -2.67 24.57
N THR A 104 -10.52 -2.89 23.25
CA THR A 104 -11.74 -3.36 22.57
C THR A 104 -11.63 -4.73 21.94
N ASN A 105 -10.44 -5.35 21.97
CA ASN A 105 -10.12 -6.57 21.22
C ASN A 105 -10.31 -6.42 19.69
N THR A 106 -10.30 -5.19 19.18
CA THR A 106 -10.31 -4.92 17.74
C THR A 106 -8.94 -5.20 17.15
N LYS A 107 -8.89 -5.87 16.01
CA LYS A 107 -7.69 -6.19 15.26
C LYS A 107 -7.81 -5.66 13.85
N LEU A 108 -6.72 -5.11 13.33
CA LEU A 108 -6.59 -4.61 11.97
C LEU A 108 -5.29 -5.16 11.36
N CYS A 109 -5.37 -5.89 10.25
CA CYS A 109 -4.21 -6.45 9.57
C CYS A 109 -4.22 -6.17 8.07
N ALA A 110 -3.04 -6.03 7.47
CA ALA A 110 -2.87 -5.89 6.02
C ALA A 110 -1.57 -6.56 5.52
N TRP A 111 -1.70 -7.53 4.60
CA TRP A 111 -0.61 -8.30 3.98
C TRP A 111 -0.58 -8.14 2.46
#